data_AF-A0A0G9JVF0-F1
#
_entry.id   AF-A0A0G9JVF0-F1
#
_cell.length_a   1.000
_cell.length_b   1.000
_cell.length_c   1.000
_cell.angle_alpha   90.00
_cell.angle_beta   90.00
_cell.angle_gamma   90.00
#
_symmetry.space_group_name_H-M   'P 1'
#
loop_
_entity.id
_entity.type
_entity.pdbx_description
1 polymer ?
#
loop_
_entity_poly.entity_id
_entity_poly.type
_entity_poly.pdbx_seq_one_letter_code
_entity_poly.pdbx_strand_id
1 'polypeptide(L)'
;MFFGNKNLEEKVSYLEREIEDLKNQLVQKDKKIEEIEKDYSFKLENVLEKNSKDIELYKEIASFSQEEGLVVFDENNQLFFANSLSKSNIKDFSTVLDAVLNEKPSLVLEDCEAHIEVKNYENKKIVSLRKTSIHDNKDGGLLSRHNINMTNSLNGTQQTYLTLLDELQDMSKESKETANGSTQGLNLINEIVYDTDNLHKEIELENEVVASLVSKSKDIAQVINIIQEIAFQTNI
;
A
#
# COMPACT_ATOMS: atom_id res chain seq x y z
N MET A 1 -19.56 3.13 -124.84
CA MET A 1 -18.76 2.55 -123.73
C MET A 1 -19.02 3.34 -122.43
N PHE A 2 -20.25 3.36 -121.91
CA PHE A 2 -20.62 4.24 -120.78
C PHE A 2 -21.41 3.55 -119.65
N PHE A 3 -21.40 2.22 -119.56
CA PHE A 3 -22.12 1.47 -118.51
C PHE A 3 -21.21 0.86 -117.43
N GLY A 4 -19.89 1.02 -117.52
CA GLY A 4 -18.93 0.51 -116.53
C GLY A 4 -18.69 1.44 -115.32
N ASN A 5 -18.92 2.74 -115.44
CA ASN A 5 -18.63 3.72 -114.38
C ASN A 5 -19.70 3.78 -113.28
N LYS A 6 -20.96 3.45 -113.59
CA LYS A 6 -22.08 3.58 -112.64
C LYS A 6 -21.97 2.60 -111.46
N ASN A 7 -21.54 1.36 -111.71
CA ASN A 7 -21.28 0.35 -110.67
C ASN A 7 -20.07 0.69 -109.79
N LEU A 8 -19.08 1.41 -110.34
CA LEU A 8 -17.91 1.87 -109.58
C LEU A 8 -18.26 3.07 -108.71
N GLU A 9 -19.03 4.03 -109.23
CA GLU A 9 -19.55 5.17 -108.47
C GLU A 9 -20.47 4.75 -107.32
N GLU A 10 -21.35 3.76 -107.54
CA GLU A 10 -22.20 3.20 -106.47
C GLU A 10 -21.36 2.51 -105.37
N LYS A 11 -20.31 1.78 -105.74
CA LYS A 11 -19.38 1.16 -104.77
C LYS A 11 -18.57 2.21 -104.01
N VAL A 12 -18.11 3.27 -104.67
CA VAL A 12 -17.38 4.37 -104.03
C VAL A 12 -18.29 5.09 -103.03
N SER A 13 -19.54 5.38 -103.40
CA SER A 13 -20.50 6.02 -102.49
C SER A 13 -20.86 5.11 -101.30
N TYR A 14 -20.96 3.80 -101.51
CA TYR A 14 -21.17 2.84 -100.42
C TYR A 14 -19.97 2.80 -99.46
N LEU A 15 -18.75 2.74 -99.98
CA LEU A 15 -17.52 2.76 -99.19
C LEU A 15 -17.33 4.08 -98.44
N GLU A 16 -17.69 5.22 -99.03
CA GLU A 16 -17.65 6.52 -98.36
C GLU A 16 -18.61 6.58 -97.18
N ARG A 17 -19.84 6.08 -97.34
CA ARG A 17 -20.80 5.95 -96.22
C ARG A 17 -20.30 5.00 -95.15
N GLU A 18 -19.69 3.88 -95.53
CA GLU A 18 -19.12 2.91 -94.59
C GLU A 18 -17.94 3.52 -93.82
N ILE A 19 -17.08 4.31 -94.47
CA ILE A 19 -16.00 5.06 -93.83
C ILE A 19 -16.56 6.11 -92.87
N GLU A 20 -17.64 6.79 -93.24
CA GLU A 20 -18.27 7.81 -92.39
C GLU A 20 -18.96 7.18 -91.17
N ASP A 21 -19.65 6.06 -91.33
CA ASP A 21 -20.21 5.28 -90.22
C ASP A 21 -19.12 4.72 -89.31
N LEU A 22 -18.02 4.18 -89.87
CA LEU A 22 -16.89 3.69 -89.08
C LEU A 22 -16.22 4.82 -88.29
N LYS A 23 -16.08 6.01 -88.88
CA LYS A 23 -15.56 7.20 -88.15
C LYS A 23 -16.48 7.60 -87.01
N ASN A 24 -17.80 7.61 -87.22
CA ASN A 24 -18.77 7.94 -86.19
C ASN A 24 -18.77 6.90 -85.05
N GLN A 25 -18.63 5.61 -85.37
CA GLN A 25 -18.47 4.55 -84.38
C GLN A 25 -17.17 4.69 -83.58
N LEU A 26 -16.07 5.10 -84.22
CA LEU A 26 -14.79 5.36 -83.57
C LEU A 26 -14.92 6.50 -82.55
N VAL A 27 -15.51 7.63 -82.94
CA VAL A 27 -15.73 8.78 -82.06
C VAL A 27 -16.64 8.43 -80.88
N GLN A 28 -17.68 7.60 -81.10
CA GLN A 28 -18.52 7.12 -80.00
C GLN A 28 -17.77 6.18 -79.04
N LYS A 29 -16.86 5.35 -79.55
CA LYS A 29 -16.01 4.50 -78.70
C LYS A 29 -15.01 5.33 -77.90
N ASP A 30 -14.37 6.32 -78.51
CA ASP A 30 -13.42 7.20 -77.81
C ASP A 30 -14.10 7.97 -76.66
N LYS A 31 -15.32 8.49 -76.88
CA LYS A 31 -16.11 9.12 -75.81
C LYS A 31 -16.45 8.16 -74.67
N LYS A 32 -16.81 6.92 -75.00
CA LYS A 32 -17.08 5.89 -73.97
C LYS A 32 -15.81 5.52 -73.20
N ILE A 33 -14.66 5.47 -73.86
CA ILE A 33 -13.38 5.21 -73.21
C ILE A 33 -13.06 6.35 -72.23
N GLU A 34 -13.21 7.61 -72.63
CA GLU A 34 -13.00 8.76 -71.74
C GLU A 34 -13.95 8.78 -70.54
N GLU A 35 -15.22 8.44 -70.72
CA GLU A 35 -16.19 8.33 -69.61
C GLU A 35 -15.81 7.21 -68.64
N ILE A 36 -15.39 6.05 -69.17
CA ILE A 36 -14.96 4.91 -68.38
C ILE A 36 -13.67 5.25 -67.60
N GLU A 37 -12.70 5.90 -68.23
CA GLU A 37 -11.45 6.33 -67.58
C GLU A 37 -11.72 7.30 -66.43
N LYS A 38 -12.63 8.27 -66.63
CA LYS A 38 -13.04 9.18 -65.56
C LYS A 38 -13.70 8.46 -64.39
N ASP A 39 -14.65 7.55 -64.67
CA ASP A 39 -15.34 6.80 -63.62
C ASP A 39 -14.39 5.88 -62.84
N TYR A 40 -13.45 5.23 -63.51
CA TYR A 40 -12.41 4.44 -62.86
C TYR A 40 -11.43 5.29 -62.05
N SER A 41 -11.03 6.47 -62.55
CA SER A 41 -10.13 7.38 -61.81
C SER A 41 -10.76 7.84 -60.49
N PHE A 42 -12.04 8.19 -60.50
CA PHE A 42 -12.78 8.60 -59.31
C PHE A 42 -12.93 7.45 -58.29
N LYS A 43 -13.20 6.23 -58.77
CA LYS A 43 -13.24 5.04 -57.90
C LYS A 43 -11.86 4.74 -57.29
N LEU A 44 -10.79 4.88 -58.07
CA LEU A 44 -9.41 4.68 -57.61
C LEU A 44 -9.03 5.68 -56.53
N GLU A 45 -9.38 6.95 -56.71
CA GLU A 45 -9.10 8.02 -55.74
C GLU A 45 -9.81 7.77 -54.41
N ASN A 46 -11.09 7.38 -54.44
CA ASN A 46 -11.84 7.00 -53.23
C ASN A 46 -11.22 5.79 -52.51
N VAL A 47 -10.74 4.78 -53.26
CA VAL A 47 -10.07 3.61 -52.67
C VAL A 47 -8.72 4.00 -52.06
N LEU A 48 -7.98 4.89 -52.71
CA LEU A 48 -6.70 5.39 -52.20
C LEU A 48 -6.88 6.19 -50.91
N GLU A 49 -7.88 7.07 -50.85
CA GLU A 49 -8.20 7.81 -49.61
C GLU A 49 -8.58 6.86 -48.48
N LYS A 50 -9.45 5.87 -48.73
CA LYS A 50 -9.85 4.90 -47.71
C LYS A 50 -8.65 4.07 -47.22
N ASN A 51 -7.83 3.57 -48.14
CA ASN A 51 -6.64 2.80 -47.79
C ASN A 51 -5.61 3.64 -47.03
N SER A 52 -5.47 4.92 -47.35
CA SER A 52 -4.55 5.81 -46.63
C SER A 52 -4.94 5.99 -45.17
N LYS A 53 -6.24 6.17 -44.89
CA LYS A 53 -6.78 6.25 -43.53
C LYS A 53 -6.61 4.94 -42.76
N ASP A 54 -6.85 3.81 -43.41
CA ASP A 54 -6.63 2.49 -42.80
C ASP A 54 -5.15 2.28 -42.45
N ILE A 55 -4.22 2.69 -43.34
CA ILE A 55 -2.77 2.61 -43.09
C ILE A 55 -2.34 3.50 -41.92
N GLU A 56 -2.87 4.72 -41.80
CA GLU A 56 -2.59 5.60 -40.66
C GLU A 56 -3.08 5.00 -39.35
N LEU A 57 -4.30 4.45 -39.33
CA LEU A 57 -4.84 3.72 -38.18
C LEU A 57 -3.93 2.54 -37.79
N TYR A 58 -3.46 1.76 -38.75
CA TYR A 58 -2.54 0.65 -38.48
C TYR A 58 -1.18 1.13 -37.96
N LYS A 59 -0.66 2.28 -38.45
CA LYS A 59 0.59 2.86 -37.92
C LYS A 59 0.43 3.32 -36.48
N GLU A 60 -0.70 3.93 -36.14
CA GLU A 60 -0.99 4.31 -34.75
C GLU A 60 -1.11 3.09 -33.85
N ILE A 61 -1.85 2.06 -34.27
CA ILE A 61 -1.96 0.79 -33.56
C ILE A 61 -0.59 0.15 -33.35
N ALA A 62 0.24 0.10 -34.39
CA ALA A 62 1.58 -0.49 -34.32
C ALA A 62 2.52 0.29 -33.41
N SER A 63 2.44 1.63 -33.39
CA SER A 63 3.23 2.49 -32.50
C SER A 63 2.96 2.21 -31.02
N PHE A 64 1.76 1.73 -30.71
CA PHE A 64 1.28 1.47 -29.35
C PHE A 64 1.50 0.02 -28.90
N SER A 65 1.88 -0.89 -29.81
CA SER A 65 1.80 -2.34 -29.61
C SER A 65 3.07 -3.04 -29.09
N GLN A 66 4.15 -2.32 -28.76
CA GLN A 66 5.48 -2.97 -28.68
C GLN A 66 5.70 -3.92 -27.49
N GLU A 67 4.97 -3.82 -26.36
CA GLU A 67 5.12 -4.75 -25.22
C GLU A 67 3.80 -5.12 -24.53
N GLU A 68 2.66 -4.65 -25.03
CA GLU A 68 1.40 -4.58 -24.27
C GLU A 68 0.22 -5.26 -24.97
N GLY A 69 -0.78 -5.67 -24.18
CA GLY A 69 -2.02 -6.24 -24.70
C GLY A 69 -2.87 -5.14 -25.32
N LEU A 70 -2.92 -5.05 -26.65
CA LEU A 70 -3.68 -4.03 -27.35
C LEU A 70 -5.08 -4.54 -27.74
N VAL A 71 -6.11 -3.73 -27.47
CA VAL A 71 -7.51 -3.97 -27.88
C VAL A 71 -8.07 -2.66 -28.44
N VAL A 72 -8.75 -2.73 -29.58
CA VAL A 72 -9.42 -1.59 -30.22
C VAL A 72 -10.91 -1.85 -30.22
N PHE A 73 -11.67 -0.88 -29.73
CA PHE A 73 -13.13 -0.89 -29.78
C PHE A 73 -13.64 0.10 -30.83
N ASP A 74 -14.65 -0.33 -31.59
CA ASP A 74 -15.37 0.47 -32.56
C ASP A 74 -16.45 1.35 -31.89
N GLU A 75 -17.09 2.24 -32.66
CA GLU A 75 -18.17 3.15 -32.21
C GLU A 75 -19.32 2.44 -31.48
N ASN A 76 -19.58 1.18 -31.84
CA ASN A 76 -20.61 0.34 -31.23
C ASN A 76 -20.13 -0.41 -29.98
N ASN A 77 -18.97 -0.03 -29.43
CA ASN A 77 -18.26 -0.74 -28.36
C ASN A 77 -18.00 -2.22 -28.70
N GLN A 78 -17.86 -2.56 -29.99
CA GLN A 78 -17.52 -3.90 -30.44
C GLN A 78 -16.02 -4.00 -30.69
N LEU A 79 -15.45 -5.18 -30.44
CA LEU A 79 -14.03 -5.42 -30.60
C LEU A 79 -13.66 -5.39 -32.08
N PHE A 80 -12.95 -4.33 -32.50
CA PHE A 80 -12.45 -4.14 -33.86
C PHE A 80 -11.13 -4.88 -34.09
N PHE A 81 -10.24 -4.84 -33.09
CA PHE A 81 -8.93 -5.47 -33.17
C PHE A 81 -8.44 -5.91 -31.79
N ALA A 82 -7.73 -7.03 -31.73
CA ALA A 82 -7.04 -7.46 -30.52
C ALA A 82 -5.74 -8.16 -30.90
N ASN A 83 -4.66 -7.79 -30.21
CA ASN A 83 -3.34 -8.41 -30.37
C ASN A 83 -3.36 -9.87 -29.87
N SER A 84 -2.41 -10.70 -30.34
CA SER A 84 -2.25 -12.10 -29.92
C SER A 84 -2.10 -12.24 -28.41
N LEU A 85 -1.39 -11.30 -27.77
CA LEU A 85 -1.22 -11.20 -26.32
C LEU A 85 -2.54 -10.92 -25.57
N SER A 86 -3.43 -10.13 -26.16
CA SER A 86 -4.76 -9.84 -25.59
C SER A 86 -5.69 -11.03 -25.74
N LYS A 87 -5.65 -11.70 -26.90
CA LYS A 87 -6.44 -12.91 -27.17
C LYS A 87 -6.03 -14.10 -26.32
N SER A 88 -4.75 -14.21 -25.94
CA SER A 88 -4.26 -15.30 -25.10
C SER A 88 -4.57 -15.09 -23.61
N ASN A 89 -4.61 -13.84 -23.15
CA ASN A 89 -4.70 -13.52 -21.72
C ASN A 89 -6.09 -13.04 -21.27
N ILE A 90 -6.98 -12.64 -22.19
CA ILE A 90 -8.29 -12.08 -21.87
C ILE A 90 -9.37 -13.02 -22.40
N LYS A 91 -10.09 -13.68 -21.49
CA LYS A 91 -11.21 -14.58 -21.84
C LYS A 91 -12.48 -13.78 -22.13
N ASP A 92 -12.74 -12.70 -21.38
CA ASP A 92 -13.92 -11.84 -21.52
C ASP A 92 -13.53 -10.37 -21.71
N PHE A 93 -13.64 -9.89 -22.96
CA PHE A 93 -13.36 -8.50 -23.32
C PHE A 93 -14.38 -7.48 -22.77
N SER A 94 -15.53 -7.95 -22.24
CA SER A 94 -16.51 -7.12 -21.56
C SER A 94 -15.94 -6.45 -20.31
N THR A 95 -15.04 -7.12 -19.59
CA THR A 95 -14.38 -6.55 -18.40
C THR A 95 -13.45 -5.38 -18.74
N VAL A 96 -12.78 -5.46 -19.88
CA VAL A 96 -11.95 -4.38 -20.43
C VAL A 96 -12.83 -3.22 -20.87
N LEU A 97 -13.94 -3.51 -21.53
CA LEU A 97 -14.91 -2.50 -21.99
C LEU A 97 -15.54 -1.76 -20.80
N ASP A 98 -15.93 -2.46 -19.74
CA ASP A 98 -16.44 -1.86 -18.51
C ASP A 98 -15.37 -1.00 -17.83
N ALA A 99 -14.10 -1.43 -17.80
CA ALA A 99 -13.03 -0.65 -17.22
C ALA A 99 -12.72 0.62 -18.04
N VAL A 100 -12.83 0.55 -19.36
CA VAL A 100 -12.68 1.68 -20.29
C VAL A 100 -13.86 2.65 -20.19
N LEU A 101 -15.10 2.17 -20.00
CA LEU A 101 -16.27 3.02 -19.79
C LEU A 101 -16.27 3.72 -18.42
N ASN A 102 -15.73 3.06 -17.40
CA ASN A 102 -15.65 3.58 -16.03
C ASN A 102 -14.34 4.34 -15.74
N GLU A 103 -13.51 4.62 -16.76
CA GLU A 103 -12.21 5.31 -16.63
C GLU A 103 -11.31 4.75 -15.51
N LYS A 104 -11.34 3.42 -15.32
CA LYS A 104 -10.53 2.80 -14.27
C LYS A 104 -9.07 2.71 -14.72
N PRO A 105 -8.11 3.24 -13.94
CA PRO A 105 -6.70 3.19 -14.31
C PRO A 105 -6.10 1.77 -14.23
N SER A 106 -6.74 0.84 -13.52
CA SER A 106 -6.27 -0.53 -13.41
C SER A 106 -7.41 -1.54 -13.54
N LEU A 107 -7.11 -2.65 -14.20
CA LEU A 107 -7.96 -3.81 -14.33
C LEU A 107 -7.28 -5.00 -13.66
N VAL A 108 -7.97 -5.60 -12.70
CA VAL A 108 -7.54 -6.85 -12.07
C VAL A 108 -8.22 -7.99 -12.84
N LEU A 109 -7.44 -8.73 -13.63
CA LEU A 109 -7.83 -10.01 -14.22
C LEU A 109 -7.42 -11.14 -13.26
N GLU A 110 -8.03 -12.33 -13.43
CA GLU A 110 -7.86 -13.48 -12.52
C GLU A 110 -6.39 -13.73 -12.11
N ASP A 111 -5.46 -13.66 -13.07
CA ASP A 111 -4.05 -13.98 -12.84
C ASP A 111 -3.09 -12.76 -12.96
N CYS A 112 -3.58 -11.57 -13.31
CA CYS A 112 -2.74 -10.39 -13.58
C CYS A 112 -3.47 -9.07 -13.35
N GLU A 113 -2.77 -8.08 -12.77
CA GLU A 113 -3.20 -6.68 -12.82
C GLU A 113 -2.63 -6.02 -14.08
N ALA A 114 -3.48 -5.31 -14.81
CA ALA A 114 -3.09 -4.53 -15.99
C ALA A 114 -3.44 -3.06 -15.77
N HIS A 115 -2.49 -2.18 -16.04
CA HIS A 115 -2.74 -0.75 -16.17
C HIS A 115 -3.35 -0.48 -17.54
N ILE A 116 -4.42 0.32 -17.56
CA ILE A 116 -5.15 0.65 -18.78
C ILE A 116 -4.76 2.06 -19.23
N GLU A 117 -4.24 2.18 -20.46
CA GLU A 117 -4.07 3.47 -21.12
C GLU A 117 -5.00 3.54 -22.34
N VAL A 118 -5.86 4.56 -22.38
CA VAL A 118 -6.86 4.74 -23.44
C VAL A 118 -6.49 5.94 -24.29
N LYS A 119 -6.40 5.73 -25.61
CA LYS A 119 -6.27 6.80 -26.60
C LYS A 119 -7.45 6.75 -27.55
N ASN A 120 -8.12 7.89 -27.72
CA ASN A 120 -9.20 8.05 -28.69
C ASN A 120 -8.62 8.55 -30.01
N TYR A 121 -8.90 7.86 -31.11
CA TYR A 121 -8.57 8.33 -32.45
C TYR A 121 -9.81 8.31 -33.33
N GLU A 122 -10.14 9.49 -33.88
CA GLU A 122 -11.41 9.79 -34.55
C GLU A 122 -12.61 9.32 -33.72
N ASN A 123 -13.08 8.10 -33.97
CA ASN A 123 -14.23 7.45 -33.33
C ASN A 123 -13.93 6.04 -32.78
N LYS A 124 -12.66 5.62 -32.77
CA LYS A 124 -12.21 4.32 -32.24
C LYS A 124 -11.45 4.52 -30.94
N LYS A 125 -11.69 3.64 -29.98
CA LYS A 125 -10.97 3.63 -28.69
C LYS A 125 -9.87 2.59 -28.75
N ILE A 126 -8.62 3.05 -28.70
CA ILE A 126 -7.44 2.19 -28.62
C ILE A 126 -7.09 2.05 -27.14
N VAL A 127 -6.98 0.80 -26.69
CA VAL A 127 -6.74 0.46 -25.28
C VAL A 127 -5.45 -0.36 -25.21
N SER A 128 -4.46 0.15 -24.49
CA SER A 128 -3.28 -0.60 -24.09
C SER A 128 -3.50 -1.21 -22.73
N LEU A 129 -3.09 -2.46 -22.59
CA LEU A 129 -3.04 -3.16 -21.33
C LEU A 129 -1.58 -3.45 -21.01
N ARG A 130 -1.01 -2.63 -20.13
CA ARG A 130 0.32 -2.87 -19.60
C ARG A 130 0.22 -3.79 -18.41
N LYS A 131 0.88 -4.96 -18.48
CA LYS A 131 0.97 -5.86 -17.32
C LYS A 131 1.76 -5.17 -16.21
N THR A 132 1.08 -4.76 -15.15
CA THR A 132 1.73 -4.37 -13.90
C THR A 132 1.94 -5.64 -13.12
N SER A 133 3.15 -6.19 -13.16
CA SER A 133 3.52 -7.30 -12.30
C SER A 133 3.26 -6.91 -10.84
N ILE A 134 2.64 -7.82 -10.09
CA ILE A 134 2.40 -7.72 -8.63
C ILE A 134 3.70 -7.39 -7.86
N HIS A 135 4.86 -7.58 -8.49
CA HIS A 135 6.16 -7.27 -7.91
C HIS A 135 6.56 -5.79 -7.90
N ASP A 136 5.95 -4.91 -8.69
CA ASP A 136 6.53 -3.59 -8.95
C ASP A 136 5.61 -2.40 -8.64
N ASN A 137 4.68 -2.57 -7.71
CA ASN A 137 4.07 -1.40 -7.05
C ASN A 137 4.90 -1.06 -5.81
N LYS A 138 5.81 -0.10 -6.01
CA LYS A 138 6.81 0.42 -5.06
C LYS A 138 6.27 0.86 -3.70
N ASP A 139 4.95 1.04 -3.54
CA ASP A 139 4.32 1.36 -2.27
C ASP A 139 3.03 0.54 -2.10
N GLY A 140 2.99 -0.31 -1.08
CA GLY A 140 1.80 -1.09 -0.70
C GLY A 140 1.81 -2.59 -1.05
N GLY A 141 2.82 -3.07 -1.78
CA GLY A 141 2.97 -4.49 -2.09
C GLY A 141 3.18 -5.38 -0.84
N LEU A 142 2.93 -6.69 -0.97
CA LEU A 142 3.05 -7.67 0.11
C LEU A 142 4.42 -7.64 0.82
N LEU A 143 5.48 -7.37 0.05
CA LEU A 143 6.86 -7.28 0.56
C LEU A 143 7.10 -5.99 1.36
N SER A 144 6.50 -4.86 0.94
CA SER A 144 6.48 -3.62 1.71
C SER A 144 5.71 -3.82 3.03
N ARG A 145 4.53 -4.46 2.97
CA ARG A 145 3.73 -4.79 4.16
C ARG A 145 4.45 -5.73 5.12
N HIS A 146 5.16 -6.74 4.60
CA HIS A 146 6.01 -7.62 5.39
C HIS A 146 7.14 -6.82 6.06
N ASN A 147 7.81 -5.93 5.33
CA ASN A 147 8.90 -5.14 5.86
C ASN A 147 8.43 -4.16 6.96
N ILE A 148 7.29 -3.51 6.76
CA ILE A 148 6.63 -2.67 7.76
C ILE A 148 6.30 -3.50 9.02
N ASN A 149 5.71 -4.68 8.85
CA ASN A 149 5.38 -5.56 9.98
C ASN A 149 6.63 -6.03 10.74
N MET A 150 7.70 -6.40 10.03
CA MET A 150 8.98 -6.77 10.65
C MET A 150 9.58 -5.60 11.43
N THR A 151 9.58 -4.40 10.82
CA THR A 151 10.09 -3.19 11.46
C THR A 151 9.29 -2.85 12.72
N ASN A 152 7.96 -2.94 12.66
CA ASN A 152 7.09 -2.69 13.81
C ASN A 152 7.30 -3.72 14.92
N SER A 153 7.43 -5.00 14.60
CA SER A 153 7.72 -6.05 15.59
C SER A 153 9.08 -5.86 16.25
N LEU A 154 10.11 -5.52 15.48
CA LEU A 154 11.44 -5.22 16.01
C LEU A 154 11.43 -3.98 16.90
N ASN A 155 10.75 -2.92 16.48
CA ASN A 155 10.62 -1.70 17.25
C ASN A 155 9.85 -1.94 18.56
N GLY A 156 8.75 -2.69 18.53
CA GLY A 156 8.00 -3.07 19.74
C GLY A 156 8.83 -3.92 20.71
N THR A 157 9.64 -4.84 20.18
CA THR A 157 10.56 -5.64 20.98
C THR A 157 11.64 -4.77 21.63
N GLN A 158 12.25 -3.85 20.87
CA GLN A 158 13.24 -2.91 21.37
C GLN A 158 12.65 -1.99 22.46
N GLN A 159 11.44 -1.46 22.24
CA GLN A 159 10.77 -0.63 23.23
C GLN A 159 10.50 -1.40 24.52
N THR A 160 10.11 -2.66 24.43
CA THR A 160 9.88 -3.53 25.59
C THR A 160 11.18 -3.75 26.37
N TYR A 161 12.30 -3.97 25.67
CA TYR A 161 13.61 -4.07 26.32
C TYR A 161 14.04 -2.79 27.02
N LEU A 162 13.77 -1.62 26.43
CA LEU A 162 14.04 -0.32 27.07
C LEU A 162 13.20 -0.16 28.34
N THR A 163 11.90 -0.48 28.30
CA THR A 163 11.04 -0.42 29.49
C THR A 163 11.54 -1.34 30.61
N LEU A 164 11.95 -2.57 30.26
CA LEU A 164 12.51 -3.51 31.25
C LEU A 164 13.83 -2.99 31.86
N LEU A 165 14.66 -2.32 31.07
CA LEU A 165 15.89 -1.71 31.57
C LEU A 165 15.60 -0.57 32.55
N ASP A 166 14.61 0.28 32.24
CA ASP A 166 14.18 1.35 33.15
C ASP A 166 13.61 0.78 34.45
N GLU A 167 12.77 -0.27 34.37
CA GLU A 167 12.20 -0.91 35.55
C GLU A 167 13.28 -1.57 36.43
N LEU A 168 14.29 -2.21 35.82
CA LEU A 168 15.45 -2.74 36.54
C LEU A 168 16.26 -1.63 37.22
N GLN A 169 16.38 -0.46 36.59
CA GLN A 169 17.06 0.68 37.19
C GLN A 169 16.31 1.22 38.40
N ASP A 170 14.98 1.36 38.30
CA ASP A 170 14.12 1.78 39.41
C ASP A 170 14.19 0.76 40.56
N MET A 171 14.13 -0.53 40.24
CA MET A 171 14.24 -1.60 41.23
C MET A 171 15.61 -1.62 41.93
N SER A 172 16.69 -1.28 41.20
CA SER A 172 18.02 -1.10 41.78
C SER A 172 18.07 0.09 42.75
N LYS A 173 17.44 1.21 42.38
CA LYS A 173 17.33 2.39 43.24
C LYS A 173 16.53 2.08 44.50
N GLU A 174 15.37 1.46 44.37
CA GLU A 174 14.53 1.04 45.51
C GLU A 174 15.26 0.05 46.43
N SER A 175 16.00 -0.90 45.85
CA SER A 175 16.83 -1.83 46.62
C SER A 175 17.90 -1.10 47.43
N LYS A 176 18.53 -0.07 46.85
CA LYS A 176 19.53 0.75 47.54
C LYS A 176 18.91 1.58 48.67
N GLU A 177 17.74 2.18 48.44
CA GLU A 177 17.00 2.89 49.47
C GLU A 177 16.58 1.96 50.62
N THR A 178 16.09 0.76 50.30
CA THR A 178 15.74 -0.28 51.29
C THR A 178 16.94 -0.73 52.12
N ALA A 179 18.10 -0.94 51.49
CA ALA A 179 19.33 -1.30 52.19
C ALA A 179 19.81 -0.18 53.13
N ASN A 180 19.70 1.08 52.69
CA ASN A 180 20.02 2.23 53.52
C ASN A 180 19.06 2.38 54.70
N GLY A 181 17.75 2.27 54.45
CA GLY A 181 16.72 2.27 55.49
C GLY A 181 16.90 1.13 56.50
N SER A 182 17.30 -0.05 56.04
CA SER A 182 17.63 -1.20 56.91
C SER A 182 18.88 -0.94 57.75
N THR A 183 19.90 -0.27 57.19
CA THR A 183 21.11 0.12 57.94
C THR A 183 20.78 1.15 59.01
N GLN A 184 19.94 2.14 58.70
CA GLN A 184 19.44 3.11 59.67
C GLN A 184 18.62 2.43 60.77
N GLY A 185 17.72 1.51 60.40
CA GLY A 185 16.94 0.72 61.36
C GLY A 185 17.82 -0.11 62.30
N LEU A 186 18.87 -0.73 61.78
CA LEU A 186 19.84 -1.48 62.59
C LEU A 186 20.57 -0.57 63.58
N ASN A 187 20.96 0.64 63.18
CA ASN A 187 21.57 1.61 64.09
C ASN A 187 20.61 2.02 65.21
N LEU A 188 19.34 2.29 64.89
CA LEU A 188 18.31 2.58 65.90
C LEU A 188 18.13 1.41 66.87
N ILE A 189 18.10 0.17 66.38
CA ILE A 189 17.99 -1.01 67.25
C ILE A 189 19.18 -1.10 68.20
N ASN A 190 20.40 -0.86 67.73
CA ASN A 190 21.59 -0.86 68.58
C ASN A 190 21.52 0.23 69.66
N GLU A 191 21.04 1.42 69.31
CA GLU A 191 20.82 2.51 70.28
C GLU A 191 19.76 2.13 71.33
N ILE A 192 18.63 1.55 70.90
CA ILE A 192 17.59 1.04 71.82
C ILE A 192 18.15 -0.02 72.76
N VAL A 193 18.97 -0.94 72.26
CA VAL A 193 19.61 -1.98 73.10
C VAL A 193 20.53 -1.34 74.14
N TYR A 194 21.32 -0.35 73.74
CA TYR A 194 22.19 0.38 74.66
C TYR A 194 21.40 1.13 75.74
N ASP A 195 20.34 1.84 75.36
CA ASP A 195 19.46 2.54 76.29
C ASP A 195 18.73 1.57 77.23
N THR A 196 18.32 0.41 76.73
CA THR A 196 17.70 -0.64 77.53
C THR A 196 18.68 -1.22 78.56
N ASP A 197 19.94 -1.42 78.19
CA ASP A 197 20.99 -1.88 79.12
C ASP A 197 21.26 -0.84 80.21
N ASN A 198 21.28 0.45 79.86
CA ASN A 198 21.41 1.54 80.83
C ASN A 198 20.21 1.60 81.78
N LEU A 199 18.98 1.51 81.25
CA LEU A 199 17.77 1.44 82.06
C LEU A 199 17.80 0.25 83.02
N HIS A 200 18.28 -0.91 82.57
CA HIS A 200 18.41 -2.09 83.42
C HIS A 200 19.35 -1.84 84.61
N LYS A 201 20.51 -1.22 84.37
CA LYS A 201 21.46 -0.85 85.44
C LYS A 201 20.87 0.16 86.42
N GLU A 202 20.16 1.18 85.94
CA GLU A 202 19.48 2.15 86.81
C GLU A 202 18.41 1.48 87.67
N ILE A 203 17.62 0.56 87.11
CA ILE A 203 16.63 -0.23 87.88
C ILE A 203 17.33 -1.10 88.93
N GLU A 204 18.47 -1.70 88.62
CA GLU A 204 19.24 -2.50 89.58
C GLU A 204 19.73 -1.64 90.76
N LEU A 205 20.29 -0.47 90.46
CA LEU A 205 20.69 0.51 91.48
C LEU A 205 19.52 0.99 92.32
N GLU A 206 18.38 1.33 91.70
CA GLU A 206 17.17 1.71 92.44
C GLU A 206 16.69 0.57 93.34
N ASN A 207 16.75 -0.68 92.87
CA ASN A 207 16.35 -1.83 93.68
C ASN A 207 17.27 -2.02 94.89
N GLU A 208 18.59 -1.81 94.74
CA GLU A 208 19.53 -1.79 95.86
C GLU A 208 19.21 -0.66 96.86
N VAL A 209 18.91 0.54 96.35
CA VAL A 209 18.49 1.68 97.17
C VAL A 209 17.20 1.36 97.93
N VAL A 210 16.19 0.78 97.26
CA VAL A 210 14.94 0.34 97.89
C VAL A 210 15.20 -0.71 98.96
N ALA A 211 16.03 -1.71 98.69
CA ALA A 211 16.41 -2.72 99.69
C ALA A 211 17.09 -2.09 100.92
N SER A 212 17.98 -1.11 100.70
CA SER A 212 18.63 -0.33 101.75
C SER A 212 17.62 0.51 102.56
N LEU A 213 16.65 1.16 101.89
CA LEU A 213 15.57 1.89 102.54
C LEU A 213 14.69 0.96 103.38
N VAL A 214 14.35 -0.23 102.88
CA VAL A 214 13.58 -1.24 103.62
C VAL A 214 14.35 -1.70 104.86
N SER A 215 15.66 -1.95 104.73
CA SER A 215 16.52 -2.31 105.87
C SER A 215 16.53 -1.20 106.93
N LYS A 216 16.78 0.05 106.53
CA LYS A 216 16.71 1.21 107.44
C LYS A 216 15.33 1.37 108.07
N SER A 217 14.25 1.14 107.33
CA SER A 217 12.88 1.19 107.86
C SER A 217 12.66 0.12 108.94
N LYS A 218 13.25 -1.07 108.78
CA LYS A 218 13.20 -2.14 109.78
C LYS A 218 13.97 -1.74 111.05
N ASP A 219 15.15 -1.14 110.89
CA ASP A 219 15.95 -0.64 112.02
C ASP A 219 15.18 0.44 112.80
N ILE A 220 14.57 1.41 112.09
CA ILE A 220 13.73 2.45 112.71
C ILE A 220 12.55 1.82 113.46
N ALA A 221 11.85 0.84 112.86
CA ALA A 221 10.75 0.15 113.52
C ALA A 221 11.21 -0.57 114.80
N GLN A 222 12.39 -1.18 114.79
CA GLN A 222 12.97 -1.80 115.98
C GLN A 222 13.30 -0.77 117.06
N VAL A 223 13.88 0.38 116.69
CA VAL A 223 14.13 1.49 117.63
C VAL A 223 12.83 2.03 118.23
N ILE A 224 11.76 2.16 117.42
CA ILE A 224 10.43 2.56 117.92
C ILE A 224 9.92 1.57 118.96
N ASN A 225 10.06 0.25 118.72
CA ASN A 225 9.68 -0.76 119.70
C ASN A 225 10.46 -0.63 121.01
N ILE A 226 11.78 -0.38 120.93
CA ILE A 226 12.61 -0.15 122.13
C ILE A 226 12.15 1.11 122.88
N ILE A 227 11.87 2.20 122.17
CA ILE A 227 11.34 3.43 122.79
C ILE A 227 10.00 3.17 123.47
N GLN A 228 9.10 2.41 122.83
CA GLN A 228 7.82 2.02 123.43
C GLN A 228 8.02 1.19 124.70
N GLU A 229 8.99 0.26 124.70
CA GLU A 229 9.31 -0.55 125.87
C GLU A 229 9.89 0.29 127.02
N ILE A 230 10.81 1.22 126.73
CA ILE A 230 11.35 2.17 127.71
C ILE A 230 10.24 3.09 128.25
N ALA A 231 9.37 3.59 127.37
CA ALA A 231 8.22 4.41 127.77
C ALA A 231 7.27 3.62 128.69
N PHE A 232 7.09 2.32 128.44
CA PHE A 232 6.31 1.45 129.32
C PHE A 232 6.99 1.24 130.69
N GLN A 233 8.32 1.06 130.72
CA GLN A 233 9.09 0.91 131.95
C GLN A 233 9.17 2.19 132.80
N THR A 234 9.15 3.37 132.16
CA THR A 234 9.26 4.67 132.83
C THR A 234 7.91 5.26 133.25
N ASN A 235 6.80 4.68 132.82
CA ASN A 235 5.43 5.08 133.19
C ASN A 235 4.84 4.24 134.35
N ILE A 236 5.72 3.57 135.12
CA ILE A 236 5.48 2.93 136.43
C ILE A 236 6.17 3.79 137.50
#